data_AF-A0A369T2V5-F1
#
_entry.id   AF-A0A369T2V5-F1
#
_cell.length_a   1.000
_cell.length_b   1.000
_cell.length_c   1.000
_cell.angle_alpha   90.00
_cell.angle_beta   90.00
_cell.angle_gamma   90.00
#
_symmetry.space_group_name_H-M   'P 1'
#
loop_
_entity.id
_entity.type
_entity.pdbx_description
1 polymer ?
#
loop_
_entity_poly.entity_id
_entity_poly.type
_entity_poly.pdbx_seq_one_letter_code
_entity_poly.pdbx_strand_id
1 'polypeptide(L)'
;MGEEPIPIANKIEFGKIIVVIHEIVPEITADGWVEYRCAYHISDYSVSPPVRTHIAWAFFRSPSLSEEEARGKTPEQVRKMWAEKFVASLREALGRAVEEYLSNRSVFTM
;
A
#
# COMPACT_ATOMS: atom_id res chain seq x y z
N MET A 1 4.91 0.75 24.39
CA MET A 1 5.87 1.38 23.44
C MET A 1 5.03 1.90 22.30
N GLY A 2 4.98 3.22 22.10
CA GLY A 2 4.23 3.80 20.99
C GLY A 2 4.98 3.51 19.70
N GLU A 3 4.31 2.88 18.73
CA GLU A 3 4.86 2.71 17.39
C GLU A 3 4.91 4.08 16.72
N GLU A 4 6.12 4.56 16.41
CA GLU A 4 6.28 5.79 15.64
C GLU A 4 5.64 5.61 14.26
N PRO A 5 4.86 6.60 13.76
CA PRO A 5 4.20 6.48 12.48
C PRO A 5 5.24 6.39 11.36
N ILE A 6 5.13 5.33 10.55
CA ILE A 6 5.96 5.14 9.36
C ILE A 6 5.65 6.30 8.41
N PRO A 7 6.65 7.02 7.88
CA PRO A 7 6.42 8.07 6.91
C PRO A 7 6.00 7.42 5.59
N ILE A 8 4.68 7.33 5.37
CA ILE A 8 4.12 6.80 4.14
C ILE A 8 3.92 7.98 3.19
N ALA A 9 4.45 7.86 1.96
CA ALA A 9 4.14 8.84 0.93
C ALA A 9 2.62 8.86 0.70
N ASN A 10 2.00 10.03 0.80
CA ASN A 10 0.55 10.18 0.60
C ASN A 10 0.08 9.84 -0.83
N LYS A 11 1.02 9.54 -1.74
CA LYS A 11 0.76 9.21 -3.15
C LYS A 11 1.74 8.16 -3.66
N ILE A 12 1.25 7.22 -4.46
CA ILE A 12 2.04 6.24 -5.21
C ILE A 12 1.70 6.37 -6.70
N GLU A 13 2.72 6.50 -7.54
CA GLU A 13 2.57 6.67 -8.98
C GLU A 13 2.78 5.35 -9.73
N PHE A 14 1.86 5.09 -10.67
CA PHE A 14 1.85 4.00 -11.64
C PHE A 14 1.68 4.61 -13.05
N GLY A 15 2.73 5.29 -13.53
CA GLY A 15 2.69 6.03 -14.78
C GLY A 15 1.77 7.26 -14.68
N LYS A 16 0.74 7.34 -15.55
CA LYS A 16 -0.26 8.43 -15.50
C LYS A 16 -1.37 8.20 -14.48
N ILE A 17 -1.33 7.09 -13.75
CA ILE A 17 -2.27 6.77 -12.68
C ILE A 17 -1.60 7.06 -11.34
N ILE A 18 -2.26 7.86 -10.52
CA ILE A 18 -1.81 8.23 -9.18
C ILE A 18 -2.78 7.64 -8.17
N VAL A 19 -2.26 6.81 -7.27
CA VAL A 19 -3.00 6.32 -6.10
C VAL A 19 -2.73 7.26 -4.95
N VAL A 20 -3.77 7.91 -4.44
CA VAL A 20 -3.68 8.83 -3.30
C VAL A 20 -4.15 8.11 -2.06
N ILE A 21 -3.29 8.05 -1.06
CA ILE A 21 -3.51 7.38 0.23
C ILE A 21 -4.06 8.42 1.21
N HIS A 22 -5.16 8.09 1.87
CA HIS A 22 -5.79 8.94 2.89
C HIS A 22 -5.46 8.50 4.30
N GLU A 23 -5.39 7.19 4.51
CA GLU A 23 -5.23 6.60 5.84
C GLU A 23 -4.67 5.18 5.71
N ILE A 24 -3.79 4.79 6.64
CA ILE A 24 -3.39 3.39 6.81
C ILE A 24 -3.51 3.05 8.29
N VAL A 25 -4.33 2.04 8.61
CA VAL A 25 -4.63 1.62 9.98
C VAL A 25 -4.23 0.15 10.16
N PRO A 26 -3.52 -0.21 11.24
CA PRO A 26 -3.30 -1.60 11.60
C PRO A 26 -4.58 -2.21 12.19
N GLU A 27 -4.90 -3.43 11.78
CA GLU A 27 -5.98 -4.27 12.30
C GLU A 27 -5.41 -5.63 12.72
N ILE A 28 -5.79 -6.11 13.91
CA ILE A 28 -5.42 -7.45 14.35
C ILE A 28 -6.53 -8.40 13.90
N THR A 29 -6.17 -9.34 13.04
CA THR A 29 -7.07 -10.39 12.54
C THR A 29 -7.41 -11.39 13.65
N ALA A 30 -8.49 -12.17 13.45
CA ALA A 30 -8.91 -13.21 14.39
C ALA A 30 -7.81 -14.26 14.66
N ASP A 31 -6.94 -14.49 13.68
CA ASP A 31 -5.82 -15.43 13.76
C ASP A 31 -4.55 -14.82 14.41
N GLY A 32 -4.64 -13.58 14.91
CA GLY A 32 -3.56 -12.89 15.61
C GLY A 32 -2.53 -12.19 14.71
N TRP A 33 -2.73 -12.22 13.39
CA TRP A 33 -1.87 -11.48 12.45
C TRP A 33 -2.23 -10.01 12.40
N VAL A 34 -1.22 -9.15 12.24
CA VAL A 34 -1.41 -7.73 11.93
C VAL A 34 -1.60 -7.58 10.42
N GLU A 35 -2.74 -7.03 10.03
CA GLU A 35 -3.05 -6.59 8.68
C GLU A 35 -3.13 -5.06 8.67
N TYR A 36 -2.81 -4.44 7.54
CA TYR A 36 -2.95 -3.00 7.35
C TYR A 36 -4.07 -2.74 6.35
N ARG A 37 -4.97 -1.86 6.75
CA ARG A 37 -6.07 -1.36 5.92
C ARG A 37 -5.73 0.03 5.40
N CYS A 38 -5.59 0.16 4.09
CA CYS A 38 -5.23 1.40 3.40
C CYS A 38 -6.46 2.01 2.70
N ALA A 39 -6.91 3.19 3.13
CA ALA A 39 -7.89 4.00 2.41
C ALA A 39 -7.18 4.72 1.26
N TYR A 40 -7.66 4.53 0.03
CA TYR A 40 -7.09 5.20 -1.13
C TYR A 40 -8.15 5.56 -2.17
N HIS A 41 -7.77 6.42 -3.11
CA HIS A 41 -8.50 6.56 -4.37
C HIS A 41 -7.52 6.63 -5.54
N ILE A 42 -8.01 6.33 -6.73
CA ILE A 42 -7.25 6.36 -7.97
C ILE A 42 -7.60 7.66 -8.72
N SER A 43 -6.56 8.37 -9.14
CA SER A 43 -6.64 9.49 -10.08
C SER A 43 -5.96 9.08 -11.39
N ASP A 44 -6.74 8.91 -12.44
CA ASP A 44 -6.28 8.48 -13.75
C ASP A 44 -6.19 9.67 -14.72
N TYR A 45 -4.95 10.07 -15.01
CA TYR A 45 -4.62 11.12 -15.96
C TYR A 45 -4.25 10.58 -17.36
N SER A 46 -4.46 9.28 -17.61
CA SER A 46 -4.29 8.70 -18.94
C SER A 46 -5.45 9.06 -19.90
N VAL A 47 -6.53 9.66 -19.37
CA VAL A 47 -7.74 10.05 -20.11
C VAL A 47 -8.08 11.53 -19.95
N SER A 48 -8.93 12.02 -20.86
CA SER A 48 -9.49 13.37 -20.83
C SER A 48 -11.03 13.31 -20.93
N PRO A 49 -11.77 13.80 -19.93
CA PRO A 49 -11.27 14.38 -18.68
C PRO A 49 -10.61 13.32 -17.75
N PRO A 50 -9.69 13.71 -16.85
CA PRO A 50 -9.14 12.80 -15.86
C PRO A 50 -10.23 12.17 -15.01
N VAL A 51 -10.07 10.89 -14.67
CA VAL A 51 -11.04 10.15 -13.87
C VAL A 51 -10.55 10.06 -12.43
N ARG A 52 -11.47 10.25 -11.49
CA ARG A 52 -11.23 10.04 -10.06
C ARG A 52 -12.22 9.00 -9.53
N THR A 53 -11.70 7.91 -8.95
CA THR A 53 -12.55 6.90 -8.31
C THR A 53 -13.04 7.36 -6.95
N HIS A 54 -14.07 6.70 -6.43
CA HIS A 54 -14.41 6.78 -5.02
C HIS A 54 -13.29 6.20 -4.14
N ILE A 55 -13.38 6.46 -2.84
CA ILE A 55 -12.46 5.87 -1.86
C ILE A 55 -12.73 4.37 -1.77
N ALA A 56 -11.67 3.59 -1.85
CA ALA A 56 -11.65 2.15 -1.68
C ALA A 56 -10.64 1.74 -0.61
N TRP A 57 -10.66 0.47 -0.25
CA TRP A 57 -9.80 -0.12 0.77
C TRP A 57 -8.90 -1.19 0.15
N ALA A 58 -7.61 -1.12 0.43
CA ALA A 58 -6.65 -2.17 0.13
C ALA A 58 -6.15 -2.77 1.44
N PHE A 59 -6.03 -4.09 1.45
CA PHE A 59 -5.58 -4.85 2.61
C PHE A 59 -4.25 -5.51 2.29
N PHE A 60 -3.31 -5.44 3.21
CA PHE A 60 -2.02 -6.13 3.08
C PHE A 60 -1.49 -6.52 4.44
N ARG A 61 -0.85 -7.68 4.51
CA ARG A 61 -0.28 -8.18 5.77
C ARG A 61 0.91 -7.33 6.18
N SER A 62 1.07 -7.19 7.50
CA SER A 62 2.30 -6.65 8.07
C SER A 62 3.49 -7.49 7.59
N PRO A 63 4.57 -6.85 7.11
CA PRO A 63 5.75 -7.58 6.72
C PRO A 63 6.42 -8.20 7.94
N SER A 64 6.90 -9.43 7.78
CA SER A 64 7.75 -10.09 8.77
C SER A 64 9.23 -9.97 8.39
N LEU A 65 10.07 -9.83 9.42
CA LEU A 65 11.51 -10.02 9.30
C LEU A 65 11.84 -11.34 9.97
N SER A 66 12.51 -12.23 9.25
CA SER A 66 13.05 -13.46 9.82
C SER A 66 14.20 -13.15 10.79
N GLU A 67 14.45 -14.07 11.72
CA GLU A 67 15.60 -13.95 12.65
C GLU A 67 16.93 -13.88 11.89
N GLU A 68 17.05 -14.57 10.75
CA GLU A 68 18.22 -14.51 9.88
C GLU A 68 18.42 -13.12 9.26
N GLU A 69 17.34 -12.46 8.82
CA GLU A 69 17.40 -11.10 8.28
C GLU A 69 17.79 -10.06 9.33
N ALA A 70 17.37 -10.26 10.58
CA ALA A 70 17.68 -9.39 11.70
C ALA A 70 19.07 -9.67 12.31
N ARG A 71 19.69 -10.82 12.00
CA ARG A 71 20.93 -11.24 12.65
C ARG A 71 22.08 -10.28 12.38
N GLY A 72 22.68 -9.78 13.46
CA GLY A 72 23.80 -8.83 13.38
C GLY A 72 23.40 -7.43 12.89
N LYS A 73 22.10 -7.13 12.81
CA LYS A 73 21.58 -5.80 12.48
C LYS A 73 21.34 -4.98 13.74
N THR A 74 21.55 -3.67 13.64
CA THR A 74 21.14 -2.75 14.69
C THR A 74 19.61 -2.57 14.68
N PRO A 75 18.99 -2.16 15.80
CA PRO A 75 17.55 -1.87 15.84
C PRO A 75 17.10 -0.86 14.77
N GLU A 76 17.95 0.10 14.41
CA GLU A 76 17.68 1.07 13.35
C GLU A 76 17.68 0.43 11.95
N GLN A 77 18.63 -0.47 11.69
CA GLN A 77 18.66 -1.23 10.43
C GLN A 77 17.44 -2.15 10.30
N VAL A 78 17.05 -2.82 11.39
CA VAL A 78 15.84 -3.65 11.43
C VAL A 78 14.60 -2.80 11.11
N ARG A 79 14.46 -1.64 11.74
CA ARG A 79 13.36 -0.70 11.45
C ARG A 79 13.34 -0.26 9.98
N LYS A 80 14.50 0.08 9.42
CA LYS A 80 14.61 0.47 8.01
C LYS A 80 14.21 -0.66 7.07
N MET A 81 14.71 -1.87 7.31
CA MET A 81 14.36 -3.06 6.51
C MET A 81 12.86 -3.36 6.59
N TRP A 82 12.28 -3.26 7.78
CA TRP A 82 10.84 -3.43 7.97
C TRP A 82 10.05 -2.37 7.19
N ALA A 83 10.44 -1.10 7.26
CA ALA A 83 9.80 -0.01 6.51
C ALA A 83 9.90 -0.20 5.00
N GLU A 84 11.04 -0.68 4.48
CA GLU A 84 11.22 -1.00 3.06
C GLU A 84 10.27 -2.12 2.62
N LYS A 85 10.18 -3.21 3.40
CA LYS A 85 9.21 -4.29 3.12
C LYS A 85 7.77 -3.80 3.20
N PHE A 86 7.46 -2.93 4.16
CA PHE A 86 6.13 -2.36 4.33
C PHE A 86 5.72 -1.57 3.10
N VAL A 87 6.58 -0.66 2.63
CA VAL A 87 6.34 0.13 1.42
C VAL A 87 6.21 -0.77 0.19
N ALA A 88 7.00 -1.86 0.10
CA ALA A 88 6.88 -2.83 -0.97
C ALA A 88 5.51 -3.53 -0.97
N SER A 89 5.06 -4.05 0.17
CA SER A 89 3.74 -4.69 0.32
C SER A 89 2.58 -3.73 0.03
N LEU A 90 2.68 -2.49 0.48
CA LEU A 90 1.71 -1.44 0.16
C LEU A 90 1.67 -1.16 -1.34
N ARG A 91 2.84 -1.00 -1.99
CA ARG A 91 2.93 -0.77 -3.43
C ARG A 91 2.36 -1.93 -4.23
N GLU A 92 2.60 -3.17 -3.80
CA GLU A 92 2.04 -4.37 -4.42
C GLU A 92 0.50 -4.41 -4.30
N ALA A 93 -0.05 -4.15 -3.11
CA ALA A 93 -1.49 -4.11 -2.90
C ALA A 93 -2.18 -3.02 -3.75
N LEU A 94 -1.60 -1.82 -3.79
CA LEU A 94 -2.12 -0.73 -4.60
C LEU A 94 -1.89 -0.95 -6.11
N GLY A 95 -0.83 -1.65 -6.50
CA GLY A 95 -0.59 -2.08 -7.88
C GLY A 95 -1.68 -3.00 -8.39
N ARG A 96 -2.06 -4.01 -7.60
CA ARG A 96 -3.19 -4.92 -7.91
C ARG A 96 -4.51 -4.16 -8.07
N ALA A 97 -4.78 -3.19 -7.19
CA ALA A 97 -5.95 -2.32 -7.33
C ALA A 97 -5.96 -1.50 -8.62
N VAL A 98 -4.79 -0.99 -9.05
CA VAL A 98 -4.66 -0.28 -10.33
C VAL A 98 -4.88 -1.23 -11.52
N GLU A 99 -4.36 -2.46 -11.46
CA GLU A 99 -4.58 -3.49 -12.48
C GLU A 99 -6.06 -3.86 -12.61
N GLU A 100 -6.77 -4.04 -11.48
CA GLU A 100 -8.21 -4.28 -11.46
C GLU A 100 -8.99 -3.11 -12.04
N TYR A 101 -8.64 -1.87 -11.67
CA TYR A 101 -9.23 -0.66 -12.23
C TYR A 101 -9.06 -0.60 -13.75
N LEU A 102 -7.84 -0.80 -14.25
CA LEU A 102 -7.54 -0.79 -15.68
C LEU A 102 -8.30 -1.88 -16.42
N SER A 103 -8.37 -3.08 -15.86
CA SER A 103 -9.10 -4.22 -16.42
C SER A 103 -10.58 -3.90 -16.54
N ASN A 104 -11.21 -3.39 -15.47
CA ASN A 104 -12.61 -3.00 -15.47
C ASN A 104 -12.88 -1.87 -16.47
N ARG A 105 -12.03 -0.83 -16.46
CA ARG A 105 -12.15 0.28 -17.41
C ARG A 105 -12.12 -0.21 -18.85
N SER A 106 -11.22 -1.14 -19.19
CA SER A 106 -11.10 -1.68 -20.54
C SER A 106 -12.38 -2.35 -21.05
N VAL A 107 -13.17 -2.96 -20.15
CA VAL A 107 -14.44 -3.62 -20.47
C VAL A 107 -15.56 -2.60 -20.69
N PHE A 108 -15.61 -1.52 -19.91
CA PHE A 108 -16.69 -0.53 -19.96
C PHE A 108 -16.41 0.65 -20.93
N THR A 109 -15.22 0.73 -21.51
CA THR A 109 -14.88 1.72 -22.56
C THR A 109 -14.85 1.14 -23.97
N MET A 110 -15.28 -0.12 -24.17
CA MET A 110 -15.54 -0.70 -25.50
C MET A 110 -16.89 -0.23 -26.07
#